data_AF-A0A836N7G8-F1
#
_entry.id   AF-A0A836N7G8-F1
#
_cell.length_a   1.000
_cell.length_b   1.000
_cell.length_c   1.000
_cell.angle_alpha   90.00
_cell.angle_beta   90.00
_cell.angle_gamma   90.00
#
_symmetry.space_group_name_H-M   'P 1'
#
loop_
_entity.id
_entity.type
_entity.pdbx_description
1 polymer ?
#
loop_
_entity_poly.entity_id
_entity_poly.type
_entity_poly.pdbx_seq_one_letter_code
_entity_poly.pdbx_strand_id
1 'polypeptide(L)'
;MLHGASDVPDEYVRRTIGPGVCKVDVATELKIAFSDAIKAWFAENQQSNDPRFYMRVGMDAMKEVVRSKIAVCGSANRLRLPAEA
;
A
#
# COMPACT_ATOMS: atom_id res chain seq x y z
N MET A 1 4.77 -0.92 -17.79
CA MET A 1 5.02 -1.40 -16.41
C MET A 1 6.10 -0.51 -15.81
N LEU A 2 5.90 0.00 -14.60
CA LEU A 2 6.87 0.81 -13.84
C LEU A 2 7.30 0.03 -12.61
N HIS A 3 8.55 -0.40 -12.58
CA HIS A 3 9.15 -1.08 -11.44
C HIS A 3 9.75 -0.08 -10.46
N GLY A 4 9.86 -0.46 -9.19
CA GLY A 4 10.59 0.34 -8.19
C GLY A 4 9.95 1.68 -7.89
N ALA A 5 8.61 1.76 -7.91
CA ALA A 5 7.89 3.02 -7.70
C ALA A 5 7.79 3.45 -6.23
N SER A 6 8.29 2.64 -5.29
CA SER A 6 8.35 3.01 -3.88
C SER A 6 9.25 4.22 -3.69
N ASP A 7 8.76 5.22 -2.94
CA ASP A 7 9.43 6.50 -2.64
C ASP A 7 9.66 7.42 -3.86
N VAL A 8 9.13 7.06 -5.03
CA VAL A 8 9.06 7.98 -6.17
C VAL A 8 7.95 9.01 -5.90
N PRO A 9 8.20 10.32 -6.08
CA PRO A 9 7.17 11.33 -5.93
C PRO A 9 5.91 11.01 -6.75
N ASP A 10 4.74 11.11 -6.10
CA ASP A 10 3.47 10.72 -6.73
C ASP A 10 3.19 11.50 -8.03
N GLU A 11 3.66 12.75 -8.14
CA GLU A 11 3.57 13.54 -9.37
C GLU A 11 4.29 12.88 -10.55
N TYR A 12 5.45 12.25 -10.32
CA TYR A 12 6.20 11.57 -11.36
C TYR A 12 5.53 10.27 -11.74
N VAL A 13 5.02 9.52 -10.76
CA VAL A 13 4.21 8.33 -11.02
C VAL A 13 3.03 8.70 -11.93
N ARG A 14 2.25 9.73 -11.59
CA ARG A 14 1.11 10.21 -12.39
C ARG A 14 1.51 10.60 -13.82
N ARG A 15 2.65 11.30 -13.98
CA ARG A 15 3.16 11.69 -15.30
C ARG A 15 3.49 10.50 -16.20
N THR A 16 3.87 9.35 -15.65
CA THR A 16 4.14 8.14 -16.45
C THR A 16 2.87 7.41 -16.91
N ILE A 17 1.73 7.62 -16.23
CA ILE A 17 0.47 6.93 -16.55
C ILE A 17 -0.10 7.43 -17.88
N GLY A 18 -0.12 8.75 -18.11
CA GLY A 18 -0.65 9.35 -19.35
C GLY A 18 -0.04 8.76 -20.64
N PRO A 19 1.29 8.61 -20.73
CA PRO A 19 1.97 7.99 -21.86
C PRO A 19 1.82 6.47 -22.01
N GLY A 20 1.23 5.76 -21.04
CA GLY A 20 0.92 4.32 -21.18
C GLY A 20 1.42 3.38 -20.07
N VAL A 21 1.88 3.88 -18.92
CA VAL A 21 2.11 2.98 -17.76
C VAL A 21 0.78 2.54 -17.17
N CYS A 22 0.48 1.23 -17.27
CA CYS A 22 -0.76 0.63 -16.73
C CYS A 22 -0.54 -0.27 -15.49
N LYS A 23 0.70 -0.45 -15.03
CA LYS A 23 1.07 -1.26 -13.85
C LYS A 23 2.23 -0.61 -13.12
N VAL A 24 2.06 -0.34 -11.83
CA VAL A 24 3.03 0.32 -10.95
C VAL A 24 3.36 -0.60 -9.78
N ASP A 25 4.63 -0.87 -9.56
CA ASP A 25 5.08 -1.83 -8.55
C ASP A 25 5.54 -1.12 -7.27
N VAL A 26 4.86 -1.44 -6.16
CA VAL A 26 5.12 -0.88 -4.83
C VAL A 26 5.38 -2.04 -3.86
N ALA A 27 6.54 -2.01 -3.20
CA ALA A 27 6.93 -3.07 -2.26
C ALA A 27 7.61 -2.51 -1.00
N THR A 28 8.54 -1.58 -1.16
CA THR A 28 9.32 -1.05 -0.03
C THR A 28 8.46 -0.24 0.92
N GLU A 29 7.60 0.65 0.42
CA GLU A 29 6.68 1.44 1.26
C GLU A 29 5.74 0.55 2.10
N LEU A 30 5.25 -0.55 1.54
CA LEU A 30 4.39 -1.50 2.25
C LEU A 30 5.12 -2.14 3.44
N LYS A 31 6.37 -2.57 3.23
CA LYS A 31 7.20 -3.19 4.27
C LYS A 31 7.57 -2.20 5.37
N ILE A 32 7.88 -0.95 5.00
CA ILE A 32 8.21 0.13 5.94
C ILE A 32 7.00 0.40 6.84
N ALA A 33 5.85 0.73 6.24
CA ALA A 33 4.63 1.06 7.00
C ALA A 33 4.22 -0.08 7.95
N PHE A 34 4.24 -1.32 7.47
CA PHE A 34 3.92 -2.49 8.29
C PHE A 34 4.91 -2.69 9.44
N SER A 35 6.22 -2.62 9.16
CA SER A 35 7.26 -2.88 10.16
C SER A 35 7.29 -1.80 11.23
N ASP A 36 7.14 -0.53 10.85
CA ASP A 36 7.20 0.58 11.79
C ASP A 36 5.96 0.61 12.70
N ALA A 37 4.79 0.26 12.18
CA ALA A 37 3.58 0.10 12.98
C ALA A 37 3.70 -1.06 14.00
N ILE A 38 4.33 -2.18 13.63
CA ILE A 38 4.62 -3.27 14.56
C ILE A 38 5.65 -2.86 15.62
N LYS A 39 6.73 -2.15 15.23
CA LYS A 39 7.73 -1.65 16.18
C LYS A 39 7.08 -0.73 17.21
N ALA A 40 6.21 0.18 16.78
CA ALA A 40 5.47 1.07 17.67
C ALA A 40 4.56 0.27 18.62
N TRP A 41 3.82 -0.73 18.11
CA TRP A 41 2.99 -1.59 18.95
C TRP A 41 3.78 -2.27 20.07
N PHE A 42 4.94 -2.86 19.78
CA PHE A 42 5.76 -3.52 20.79
C PHE A 42 6.44 -2.56 21.78
N ALA A 43 6.73 -1.32 21.36
CA ALA A 43 7.22 -0.29 22.25
C ALA A 43 6.16 0.07 23.33
N GLU A 44 4.88 0.08 22.95
CA GLU A 44 3.75 0.41 23.84
C GLU A 44 3.20 -0.83 24.59
N ASN A 45 3.37 -2.04 24.03
CA ASN A 45 2.76 -3.26 24.52
C ASN A 45 3.80 -4.38 24.72
N GLN A 46 4.79 -4.16 25.61
CA GLN A 46 5.96 -5.03 25.78
C GLN A 46 5.65 -6.50 26.13
N GLN A 47 4.48 -6.78 26.72
CA GLN A 47 4.05 -8.15 27.09
C GLN A 47 3.13 -8.79 26.04
N SER A 48 2.82 -8.08 24.95
CA SER A 48 1.95 -8.60 23.89
C SER A 48 2.63 -9.74 23.14
N ASN A 49 1.90 -10.82 22.91
CA ASN A 49 2.38 -11.99 22.16
C ASN A 49 1.35 -12.52 21.15
N ASP A 50 0.13 -11.98 21.16
CA ASP A 50 -0.93 -12.44 20.29
C ASP A 50 -0.80 -11.76 18.90
N PRO A 51 -0.50 -12.52 17.84
CA PRO A 51 -0.29 -11.99 16.50
C PRO A 51 -1.48 -11.25 15.94
N ARG A 52 -2.70 -11.55 16.40
CA ARG A 52 -3.90 -10.92 15.87
C ARG A 52 -3.91 -9.42 16.12
N PHE A 53 -3.28 -8.95 17.20
CA PHE A 53 -3.22 -7.53 17.52
C PHE A 53 -2.11 -6.80 16.74
N TYR A 54 -0.85 -7.23 16.87
CA TYR A 54 0.25 -6.52 16.22
C TYR A 54 0.21 -6.66 14.68
N MET A 55 -0.25 -7.80 14.15
CA MET A 55 -0.43 -7.96 12.70
C MET A 55 -1.57 -7.07 12.20
N ARG A 56 -2.65 -6.87 12.99
CA ARG A 56 -3.74 -5.97 12.62
C ARG A 56 -3.23 -4.54 12.43
N VAL A 57 -2.45 -4.04 13.38
CA VAL A 57 -1.87 -2.69 13.31
C VAL A 57 -0.96 -2.53 12.10
N GLY A 58 -0.10 -3.52 11.83
CA GLY A 58 0.71 -3.55 10.61
C GLY A 58 -0.13 -3.55 9.33
N MET A 59 -1.17 -4.39 9.26
CA MET A 59 -2.07 -4.47 8.10
C MET A 59 -2.83 -3.16 7.87
N ASP A 60 -3.27 -2.48 8.92
CA ASP A 60 -3.98 -1.21 8.81
C ASP A 60 -3.04 -0.09 8.31
N ALA A 61 -1.80 -0.02 8.80
CA ALA A 61 -0.80 0.90 8.25
C ALA A 61 -0.50 0.63 6.77
N MET A 62 -0.38 -0.64 6.38
CA MET A 62 -0.19 -1.03 4.98
C MET A 62 -1.40 -0.65 4.11
N LYS A 63 -2.63 -0.79 4.63
CA LYS A 63 -3.86 -0.42 3.91
C LYS A 63 -3.90 1.06 3.54
N GLU A 64 -3.36 1.94 4.38
CA GLU A 64 -3.30 3.37 4.07
C GLU A 64 -2.32 3.66 2.92
N VAL A 65 -1.16 2.98 2.88
CA VAL A 65 -0.25 3.06 1.73
C VAL A 65 -0.95 2.56 0.45
N VAL A 66 -1.63 1.41 0.51
CA VAL A 66 -2.37 0.86 -0.62
C VAL A 66 -3.44 1.85 -1.11
N ARG A 67 -4.22 2.45 -0.20
CA ARG A 67 -5.24 3.45 -0.52
C ARG A 67 -4.63 4.66 -1.23
N SER A 68 -3.51 5.17 -0.72
CA SER A 68 -2.78 6.27 -1.34
C SER A 68 -2.35 5.90 -2.77
N LYS A 69 -1.73 4.73 -2.97
CA LYS A 69 -1.26 4.31 -4.29
C LYS A 69 -2.39 3.98 -5.27
N ILE A 70 -3.55 3.53 -4.80
CA ILE A 70 -4.78 3.42 -5.62
C ILE A 70 -5.21 4.80 -6.14
N ALA A 71 -5.19 5.82 -5.27
CA ALA A 71 -5.54 7.19 -5.65
C ALA A 71 -4.52 7.79 -6.65
N VAL A 72 -3.23 7.58 -6.41
CA VAL A 72 -2.14 8.00 -7.33
C VAL A 72 -2.29 7.34 -8.70
N CYS A 73 -2.59 6.04 -8.74
CA CYS A 73 -2.78 5.30 -9.98
C CYS A 73 -4.12 5.60 -10.68
N GLY A 74 -5.06 6.31 -10.04
CA GLY A 74 -6.39 6.54 -10.59
C GLY A 74 -7.20 5.25 -10.82
N SER A 75 -6.90 4.19 -10.06
CA SER A 75 -7.51 2.86 -10.23
C SER A 75 -8.79 2.65 -9.41
N ALA A 76 -9.13 3.60 -8.54
CA ALA A 76 -10.39 3.59 -7.80
C ALA A 76 -11.60 3.52 -8.75
N ASN A 77 -12.60 2.72 -8.38
CA ASN A 77 -13.86 2.55 -9.13
C ASN A 77 -13.69 2.04 -10.58
N ARG A 78 -12.60 1.32 -10.88
CA ARG A 78 -12.35 0.72 -12.20
C ARG A 78 -12.69 -0.77 -12.29
N LEU A 79 -13.16 -1.39 -11.19
CA LEU A 79 -13.55 -2.79 -11.18
C LEU A 79 -14.78 -3.00 -12.09
N ARG A 80 -14.66 -3.89 -13.08
CA ARG A 80 -15.80 -4.38 -13.86
C ARG A 80 -16.17 -5.75 -13.32
N LEU A 81 -17.38 -5.88 -12.78
CA LEU A 81 -17.91 -7.18 -12.44
C LEU A 81 -18.34 -7.87 -13.74
N PRO A 82 -18.14 -9.19 -13.88
CA PRO A 82 -18.75 -9.95 -14.96
C PRO A 82 -20.27 -9.72 -14.90
N ALA A 83 -20.92 -9.59 -16.06
CA ALA A 83 -22.38 -9.74 -16.09
C ALA A 83 -22.69 -11.15 -15.56
N GLU A 84 -23.68 -11.26 -14.66
CA GLU A 84 -24.17 -12.54 -14.16
C GLU A 84 -24.42 -13.47 -15.35
N ALA A 85 -23.77 -14.63 -15.34
CA ALA A 85 -23.88 -15.65 -16.39
C ALA A 85 -25.19 -16.42 -16.26
#